data_AF-A0A8S1H5N3-F1
#
_entry.id   AF-A0A8S1H5N3-F1
#
_cell.length_a   1.000
_cell.length_b   1.000
_cell.length_c   1.000
_cell.angle_alpha   90.00
_cell.angle_beta   90.00
_cell.angle_gamma   90.00
#
_symmetry.space_group_name_H-M   'P 1'
#
loop_
_entity.id
_entity.type
_entity.pdbx_description
1 polymer ?
#
loop_
_entity_poly.entity_id
_entity_poly.type
_entity_poly.pdbx_seq_one_letter_code
_entity_poly.pdbx_strand_id
1 'polypeptide(L)'
;MALMPWQVSVFIAEVIVTVPFYASLVVLILIWRRHYPVFRSPYYTMTLAQALPDFLISATFTLIYLARYFQIGNQFLFSLQDYYFPSWVKNQSTILTIMKAFGVAVISYQRYLTLCKPHSWLNKMFKKSPPWCLLLLLWGVPVLICTPVWMDHSTRFLDPVTLAVTNPPASTQIPAVILMCSLVPTFLSVVYFYGRILQFLLSHKDLLRKDGDKRMRREIRLSLHVFILVCYFGLIFSYVVARAIFESLGREDLWATYLRANWALLQGNFAFINPWTLVVLNFDVQRHLKHSRSASAVESTSRPGVQTVAARATQTRN
;
A
#
# COMPACT_ATOMS: atom_id res chain seq x y z
N MET A 1 9.43 -18.24 16.04
CA MET A 1 8.71 -18.99 15.00
C MET A 1 9.30 -18.61 13.65
N ALA A 2 10.00 -19.54 12.99
CA ALA A 2 10.67 -19.29 11.71
C ALA A 2 9.69 -19.49 10.55
N LEU A 3 9.63 -18.51 9.63
CA LEU A 3 9.00 -18.73 8.32
C LEU A 3 9.72 -19.87 7.60
N MET A 4 9.00 -20.60 6.74
CA MET A 4 9.63 -21.57 5.85
C MET A 4 10.64 -20.84 4.95
N PRO A 5 11.82 -21.41 4.66
CA PRO A 5 12.86 -20.73 3.88
C PRO A 5 12.37 -20.16 2.54
N TRP A 6 11.45 -20.85 1.85
CA TRP A 6 10.89 -20.38 0.59
C TRP A 6 10.05 -19.10 0.72
N GLN A 7 9.32 -18.92 1.82
CA GLN A 7 8.49 -17.74 2.07
C GLN A 7 9.37 -16.49 2.21
N VAL A 8 10.48 -16.63 2.92
CA VAL A 8 11.47 -15.56 3.09
C VAL A 8 12.11 -15.23 1.74
N SER A 9 12.49 -16.22 0.94
CA SER A 9 13.08 -16.00 -0.39
C SER A 9 12.12 -15.27 -1.34
N VAL A 10 10.85 -15.67 -1.37
CA VAL A 10 9.81 -15.00 -2.17
C VAL A 10 9.63 -13.55 -1.73
N PHE A 11 9.50 -13.31 -0.42
CA PHE A 11 9.35 -11.96 0.12
C PHE A 11 10.55 -11.07 -0.20
N ILE A 12 11.78 -11.58 -0.06
CA ILE A 12 13.00 -10.84 -0.40
C ILE A 12 13.01 -10.47 -1.89
N ALA A 13 12.68 -11.41 -2.78
CA ALA A 13 12.59 -11.15 -4.21
C ALA A 13 11.53 -10.08 -4.52
N GLU A 14 10.35 -10.16 -3.91
CA GLU A 14 9.28 -9.17 -4.04
C GLU A 14 9.71 -7.77 -3.57
N VAL A 15 10.42 -7.68 -2.44
CA VAL A 15 10.94 -6.41 -1.90
C VAL A 15 11.96 -5.79 -2.83
N ILE A 16 12.95 -6.57 -3.28
CA ILE A 16 14.04 -6.09 -4.16
C ILE A 16 13.49 -5.54 -5.47
N VAL A 17 12.44 -6.15 -6.02
CA VAL A 17 11.82 -5.69 -7.28
C VAL A 17 10.81 -4.56 -7.03
N THR A 18 9.89 -4.75 -6.09
CA THR A 18 8.71 -3.90 -5.97
C THR A 18 9.00 -2.61 -5.22
N VAL A 19 9.83 -2.62 -4.17
CA VAL A 19 10.08 -1.41 -3.37
C VAL A 19 10.81 -0.33 -4.17
N PRO A 20 11.93 -0.61 -4.89
CA PRO A 20 12.58 0.39 -5.73
C PRO A 20 11.69 0.87 -6.88
N PHE A 21 10.92 -0.04 -7.48
CA PHE A 21 9.96 0.30 -8.52
C PHE A 21 8.88 1.25 -8.00
N TYR A 22 8.30 0.94 -6.83
CA TYR A 22 7.27 1.77 -6.22
C TYR A 22 7.81 3.13 -5.80
N ALA A 23 9.01 3.18 -5.21
CA ALA A 23 9.67 4.43 -4.84
C ALA A 23 9.88 5.31 -6.08
N SER A 24 10.38 4.73 -7.17
CA SER A 24 10.54 5.43 -8.45
C SER A 24 9.21 5.96 -8.99
N LEU A 25 8.15 5.16 -8.92
CA LEU A 25 6.81 5.55 -9.36
C LEU A 25 6.26 6.71 -8.53
N VAL A 26 6.41 6.67 -7.21
CA VAL A 26 6.01 7.75 -6.31
C VAL A 26 6.77 9.04 -6.63
N VAL A 27 8.09 8.96 -6.80
CA VAL A 27 8.93 10.12 -7.19
C VAL A 27 8.48 10.70 -8.52
N LEU A 28 8.24 9.87 -9.54
CA LEU A 28 7.76 10.31 -10.85
C LEU A 28 6.41 11.01 -10.75
N ILE A 29 5.46 10.46 -10.00
CA ILE A 29 4.14 11.09 -9.81
C ILE A 29 4.29 12.42 -9.06
N LEU A 30 5.18 12.53 -8.07
CA LEU A 30 5.47 13.78 -7.37
C LEU A 30 6.07 14.84 -8.30
N ILE A 31 6.95 14.45 -9.22
CA ILE A 31 7.50 15.34 -10.24
C ILE A 31 6.38 15.77 -11.19
N TRP A 32 5.62 14.83 -11.75
CA TRP A 32 4.52 15.12 -12.67
C TRP A 32 3.43 15.97 -12.04
N ARG A 33 3.20 15.86 -10.73
CA ARG A 33 2.27 16.71 -9.99
C ARG A 33 2.64 18.20 -10.06
N ARG A 34 3.92 18.54 -10.21
CA ARG A 34 4.36 19.93 -10.42
C ARG A 34 3.95 20.43 -11.81
N HIS A 35 4.06 19.59 -12.83
CA HIS A 35 3.88 19.99 -14.23
C HIS A 35 2.46 19.79 -14.79
N TYR A 36 1.71 18.79 -14.31
CA TYR A 36 0.44 18.39 -14.89
C TYR A 36 -0.70 18.44 -13.85
N PRO A 37 -1.78 19.20 -14.12
CA PRO A 37 -2.89 19.36 -13.17
C PRO A 37 -3.66 18.05 -12.92
N VAL A 38 -3.60 17.11 -13.87
CA VAL A 38 -4.18 15.76 -13.78
C VAL A 38 -3.72 15.02 -12.52
N PHE A 39 -2.45 15.15 -12.13
CA PHE A 39 -1.87 14.49 -10.95
C PHE A 39 -2.07 15.27 -9.64
N ARG A 40 -2.67 16.46 -9.69
CA ARG A 40 -3.08 17.24 -8.49
C ARG A 40 -4.46 16.84 -7.98
N SER A 41 -5.09 15.81 -8.55
CA SER A 41 -6.42 15.39 -8.13
C SER A 41 -6.43 14.83 -6.70
N PRO A 42 -7.61 14.85 -6.02
CA PRO A 42 -7.77 14.24 -4.70
C PRO A 42 -7.36 12.77 -4.70
N TYR A 43 -7.71 12.04 -5.76
CA TYR A 43 -7.34 10.64 -5.92
C TYR A 43 -5.82 10.41 -5.85
N TYR A 44 -5.02 11.11 -6.67
CA TYR A 44 -3.57 10.90 -6.65
C TYR A 44 -2.96 11.30 -5.31
N THR A 45 -3.51 12.32 -4.65
CA THR A 45 -3.09 12.68 -3.29
C THR A 45 -3.30 11.53 -2.32
N MET A 46 -4.47 10.90 -2.36
CA MET A 46 -4.81 9.79 -1.47
C MET A 46 -4.04 8.51 -1.83
N THR A 47 -3.82 8.21 -3.11
CA THR A 47 -2.99 7.08 -3.55
C THR A 47 -1.54 7.26 -3.11
N LEU A 48 -0.97 8.46 -3.24
CA LEU A 48 0.37 8.76 -2.71
C LEU A 48 0.43 8.64 -1.19
N ALA A 49 -0.63 9.04 -0.48
CA ALA A 49 -0.72 8.89 0.97
C ALA A 49 -0.77 7.41 1.41
N GLN A 50 -1.28 6.51 0.56
CA GLN A 50 -1.26 5.07 0.81
C GLN A 50 0.12 4.44 0.62
N ALA A 51 1.00 5.07 -0.17
CA ALA A 51 2.36 4.58 -0.37
C ALA A 51 3.18 4.58 0.92
N LEU A 52 2.94 5.52 1.85
CA LEU A 52 3.70 5.58 3.09
C LEU A 52 3.48 4.34 3.98
N PRO A 53 2.23 3.94 4.34
CA PRO A 53 2.00 2.66 5.01
C PRO A 53 2.59 1.46 4.26
N ASP A 54 2.52 1.43 2.93
CA ASP A 54 3.09 0.36 2.12
C ASP A 54 4.62 0.24 2.31
N PHE A 55 5.33 1.37 2.30
CA PHE A 55 6.77 1.40 2.56
C PHE A 55 7.12 1.05 4.01
N LEU A 56 6.33 1.50 4.99
CA LEU A 56 6.57 1.18 6.40
C LEU A 56 6.41 -0.31 6.70
N ILE A 57 5.38 -0.95 6.11
CA ILE A 57 5.19 -2.41 6.16
C ILE A 57 6.42 -3.10 5.58
N SER A 58 6.82 -2.71 4.37
CA SER A 58 7.93 -3.33 3.64
C SER A 58 9.25 -3.15 4.38
N ALA A 59 9.54 -1.96 4.88
CA ALA A 59 10.77 -1.65 5.60
C ALA A 59 10.86 -2.42 6.93
N THR A 60 9.80 -2.44 7.73
CA THR A 60 9.83 -3.12 9.03
C THR A 60 9.91 -4.63 8.86
N PHE A 61 9.17 -5.22 7.91
CA PHE A 61 9.31 -6.64 7.62
C PHE A 61 10.70 -6.98 7.10
N THR A 62 11.25 -6.20 6.17
CA THR A 62 12.61 -6.41 5.65
C THR A 62 13.64 -6.36 6.77
N LEU A 63 13.57 -5.35 7.64
CA LEU A 63 14.49 -5.18 8.76
C LEU A 63 14.48 -6.40 9.70
N ILE A 64 13.30 -6.83 10.14
CA ILE A 64 13.16 -7.94 11.10
C ILE A 64 13.47 -9.29 10.46
N TYR A 65 13.02 -9.53 9.24
CA TYR A 65 13.24 -10.83 8.59
C TYR A 65 14.67 -11.02 8.12
N LEU A 66 15.32 -9.98 7.57
CA LEU A 66 16.74 -10.07 7.24
C LEU A 66 17.59 -10.29 8.49
N ALA A 67 17.29 -9.57 9.58
CA ALA A 67 17.99 -9.76 10.83
C ALA A 67 17.83 -11.19 11.37
N ARG A 68 16.60 -11.73 11.39
CA ARG A 68 16.34 -13.13 11.79
C ARG A 68 16.98 -14.17 10.86
N TYR A 69 17.01 -13.91 9.55
CA TYR A 69 17.49 -14.88 8.56
C TYR A 69 19.01 -14.91 8.46
N PHE A 70 19.66 -13.74 8.35
CA PHE A 70 21.10 -13.62 8.24
C PHE A 70 21.82 -13.50 9.59
N GLN A 71 21.08 -13.26 10.69
CA GLN A 71 21.62 -13.01 12.02
C GLN A 71 22.49 -11.74 12.11
N ILE A 72 22.44 -10.89 11.09
CA ILE A 72 23.19 -9.62 11.01
C ILE A 72 22.36 -8.50 11.63
N GLY A 73 22.94 -7.73 12.54
CA GLY A 73 22.27 -6.60 13.21
C GLY A 73 21.32 -7.01 14.33
N ASN A 74 21.23 -8.31 14.64
CA ASN A 74 20.37 -8.85 15.69
C ASN A 74 20.65 -8.28 17.08
N GLN A 75 21.93 -8.17 17.46
CA GLN A 75 22.32 -7.55 18.73
C GLN A 75 21.93 -6.07 18.81
N PHE A 76 22.04 -5.33 17.71
CA PHE A 76 21.59 -3.94 17.64
C PHE A 76 20.08 -3.84 17.83
N LEU A 77 19.28 -4.66 17.12
CA LEU A 77 17.84 -4.69 17.28
C LEU A 77 17.41 -5.12 18.69
N PHE A 78 18.14 -6.05 19.29
CA PHE A 78 17.91 -6.47 20.68
C PHE A 78 18.25 -5.35 21.67
N SER A 79 19.29 -4.54 21.44
CA SER A 79 19.61 -3.37 22.27
C SER A 79 18.50 -2.32 22.28
N LEU A 80 17.62 -2.32 21.27
CA LEU A 80 16.45 -1.46 21.22
C LEU A 80 15.27 -1.96 22.07
N GLN A 81 15.44 -3.04 22.84
CA GLN A 81 14.37 -3.66 23.63
C GLN A 81 13.74 -2.74 24.69
N ASP A 82 14.53 -1.79 25.23
CA ASP A 82 14.07 -0.85 26.26
C ASP A 82 13.24 0.29 25.68
N TYR A 83 13.32 0.49 24.36
CA TYR A 83 12.50 1.43 23.61
C TYR A 83 11.20 0.79 23.12
N TYR A 84 10.36 1.55 22.42
CA TYR A 84 9.10 1.06 21.83
C TYR A 84 9.28 0.03 20.70
N PHE A 85 10.51 -0.32 20.32
CA PHE A 85 10.80 -1.12 19.14
C PHE A 85 10.16 -2.54 19.17
N PRO A 86 10.21 -3.33 20.27
CA PRO A 86 9.56 -4.64 20.31
C PRO A 86 8.03 -4.53 20.17
N SER A 87 7.43 -3.56 20.86
CA SER A 87 6.01 -3.23 20.74
C SER A 87 5.63 -2.85 19.31
N TRP A 88 6.44 -2.01 18.66
CA TRP A 88 6.26 -1.67 17.24
C TRP A 88 6.27 -2.93 16.38
N VAL A 89 7.30 -3.79 16.49
CA VAL A 89 7.43 -5.01 15.65
C VAL A 89 6.20 -5.90 15.74
N LYS A 90 5.62 -6.04 16.94
CA LYS A 90 4.37 -6.78 17.17
C LYS A 90 3.16 -6.06 16.57
N ASN A 91 2.98 -4.80 16.92
CA ASN A 91 1.74 -4.06 16.72
C ASN A 91 1.64 -3.37 15.35
N GLN A 92 2.76 -3.14 14.66
CA GLN A 92 2.80 -2.46 13.36
C GLN A 92 1.90 -3.14 12.32
N SER A 93 1.81 -4.47 12.37
CA SER A 93 0.97 -5.25 11.48
C SER A 93 -0.52 -4.91 11.63
N THR A 94 -0.98 -4.60 12.84
CA THR A 94 -2.34 -4.15 13.13
C THR A 94 -2.52 -2.70 12.70
N ILE A 95 -1.64 -1.81 13.17
CA ILE A 95 -1.72 -0.36 12.96
C ILE A 95 -1.74 -0.05 11.46
N LEU A 96 -0.77 -0.57 10.71
CA LEU A 96 -0.63 -0.30 9.28
C LEU A 96 -1.75 -0.96 8.46
N THR A 97 -2.27 -2.12 8.89
CA THR A 97 -3.46 -2.72 8.26
C THR A 97 -4.70 -1.85 8.42
N ILE A 98 -4.94 -1.29 9.61
CA ILE A 98 -6.06 -0.36 9.85
C ILE A 98 -5.90 0.90 9.00
N MET A 99 -4.70 1.49 8.96
CA MET A 99 -4.42 2.67 8.12
C MET A 99 -4.68 2.40 6.64
N LYS A 100 -4.30 1.22 6.14
CA LYS A 100 -4.54 0.82 4.74
C LYS A 100 -6.01 0.56 4.46
N ALA A 101 -6.67 -0.21 5.32
CA ALA A 101 -8.09 -0.50 5.22
C ALA A 101 -8.91 0.79 5.14
N PHE A 102 -8.65 1.72 6.07
CA PHE A 102 -9.31 3.01 6.11
C PHE A 102 -9.03 3.82 4.84
N GLY A 103 -7.78 3.86 4.40
CA GLY A 103 -7.39 4.48 3.14
C GLY A 103 -8.16 3.96 1.93
N VAL A 104 -8.26 2.64 1.77
CA VAL A 104 -9.04 1.99 0.72
C VAL A 104 -10.51 2.41 0.81
N ALA A 105 -11.10 2.47 2.01
CA ALA A 105 -12.48 2.92 2.19
C ALA A 105 -12.70 4.38 1.79
N VAL A 106 -11.83 5.31 2.20
CA VAL A 106 -11.98 6.72 1.81
C VAL A 106 -11.77 6.90 0.31
N ILE A 107 -10.82 6.19 -0.32
CA ILE A 107 -10.64 6.21 -1.78
C ILE A 107 -11.89 5.65 -2.48
N SER A 108 -12.44 4.54 -1.99
CA SER A 108 -13.68 3.93 -2.51
C SER A 108 -14.86 4.89 -2.44
N TYR A 109 -14.97 5.62 -1.33
CA TYR A 109 -15.99 6.65 -1.14
C TYR A 109 -15.82 7.82 -2.11
N GLN A 110 -14.60 8.32 -2.27
CA GLN A 110 -14.26 9.39 -3.22
C GLN A 110 -14.62 8.98 -4.66
N ARG A 111 -14.38 7.72 -5.02
CA ARG A 111 -14.72 7.14 -6.33
C ARG A 111 -16.22 7.06 -6.53
N TYR A 112 -16.96 6.58 -5.54
CA TYR A 112 -18.42 6.56 -5.53
C TYR A 112 -19.01 7.97 -5.73
N LEU A 113 -18.52 8.97 -5.01
CA LEU A 113 -18.97 10.36 -5.17
C LEU A 113 -18.68 10.91 -6.57
N THR A 114 -17.53 10.55 -7.14
CA THR A 114 -17.13 11.03 -8.47
C THR A 114 -17.98 10.45 -9.58
N LEU A 115 -18.27 9.14 -9.53
CA LEU A 115 -19.04 8.43 -10.56
C LEU A 115 -20.56 8.56 -10.36
N CYS A 116 -21.06 8.22 -9.17
CA CYS A 116 -22.49 8.10 -8.92
C CYS A 116 -23.15 9.42 -8.50
N LYS A 117 -22.40 10.37 -7.91
CA LYS A 117 -22.95 11.62 -7.37
C LYS A 117 -22.11 12.86 -7.73
N PRO A 118 -21.85 13.13 -9.02
CA PRO A 118 -20.90 14.15 -9.46
C PRO A 118 -21.26 15.57 -9.00
N HIS A 119 -22.55 15.89 -8.85
CA HIS A 119 -23.03 17.22 -8.46
C HIS A 119 -23.25 17.41 -6.95
N SER A 120 -23.05 16.36 -6.15
CA SER A 120 -23.23 16.43 -4.70
C SER A 120 -22.29 17.44 -4.04
N TRP A 121 -22.76 18.07 -2.98
CA TRP A 121 -21.94 18.97 -2.16
C TRP A 121 -20.68 18.27 -1.63
N LEU A 122 -20.80 17.00 -1.21
CA LEU A 122 -19.67 16.20 -0.75
C LEU A 122 -18.60 16.01 -1.81
N ASN A 123 -18.97 15.74 -3.06
CA ASN A 123 -18.00 15.65 -4.16
C ASN A 123 -17.30 17.00 -4.43
N LYS A 124 -18.06 18.11 -4.35
CA LYS A 124 -17.49 19.47 -4.49
C LYS A 124 -16.50 19.76 -3.35
N MET A 125 -16.83 19.35 -2.13
CA MET A 125 -15.95 19.47 -0.95
C MET A 125 -14.65 18.69 -1.18
N PHE A 126 -14.71 17.38 -1.48
CA PHE A 126 -13.52 16.55 -1.75
C PHE A 126 -12.62 17.12 -2.85
N LYS A 127 -13.20 17.70 -3.91
CA LYS A 127 -12.45 18.31 -5.01
C LYS A 127 -11.77 19.62 -4.64
N LYS A 128 -12.37 20.40 -3.73
CA LYS A 128 -11.84 21.68 -3.25
C LYS A 128 -10.94 21.53 -2.03
N SER A 129 -10.99 20.39 -1.34
CA SER A 129 -10.18 20.13 -0.16
C SER A 129 -8.70 20.21 -0.48
N PRO A 130 -7.91 20.93 0.33
CA PRO A 130 -6.48 20.96 0.14
C PRO A 130 -5.85 19.60 0.50
N PRO A 131 -4.65 19.28 -0.03
CA PRO A 131 -4.03 17.97 0.15
C PRO A 131 -3.86 17.55 1.62
N TRP A 132 -3.47 18.47 2.50
CA TRP A 132 -3.25 18.19 3.92
C TRP A 132 -4.53 17.77 4.64
N CYS A 133 -5.69 18.30 4.30
CA CYS A 133 -6.96 17.85 4.87
C CYS A 133 -7.26 16.40 4.48
N LEU A 134 -6.93 15.99 3.25
CA LEU A 134 -7.09 14.60 2.81
C LEU A 134 -6.10 13.67 3.55
N LEU A 135 -4.87 14.14 3.81
CA LEU A 135 -3.88 13.39 4.60
C LEU A 135 -4.34 13.22 6.06
N LEU A 136 -4.83 14.29 6.69
CA LEU A 136 -5.36 14.25 8.04
C LEU A 136 -6.58 13.32 8.14
N LEU A 137 -7.46 13.33 7.14
CA LEU A 137 -8.56 12.38 7.07
C LEU A 137 -8.04 10.94 6.99
N LEU A 138 -7.10 10.67 6.07
CA LEU A 138 -6.58 9.32 5.83
C LEU A 138 -5.76 8.74 6.99
N TRP A 139 -4.99 9.56 7.70
CA TRP A 139 -4.07 9.10 8.72
C TRP A 139 -4.50 9.46 10.13
N GLY A 140 -5.09 10.64 10.33
CA GLY A 140 -5.50 11.10 11.66
C GLY A 140 -6.54 10.18 12.28
N VAL A 141 -7.58 9.82 11.53
CA VAL A 141 -8.63 8.91 12.02
C VAL A 141 -8.07 7.54 12.43
N PRO A 142 -7.35 6.78 11.57
CA PRO A 142 -6.82 5.49 11.98
C PRO A 142 -5.74 5.57 13.06
N VAL A 143 -4.93 6.64 13.11
CA VAL A 143 -3.96 6.86 14.21
C VAL A 143 -4.69 7.02 15.54
N LEU A 144 -5.78 7.80 15.57
CA LEU A 144 -6.59 7.98 16.77
C LEU A 144 -7.22 6.65 17.23
N ILE A 145 -7.76 5.86 16.31
CA ILE A 145 -8.31 4.53 16.60
C ILE A 145 -7.24 3.60 17.18
N CYS A 146 -6.00 3.68 16.68
CA CYS A 146 -4.90 2.83 17.13
C CYS A 146 -4.24 3.30 18.43
N THR A 147 -4.67 4.41 19.05
CA THR A 147 -4.02 4.96 20.26
C THR A 147 -3.81 3.96 21.40
N PRO A 148 -4.74 3.02 21.72
CA PRO A 148 -4.48 2.06 22.80
C PRO A 148 -3.36 1.08 22.46
N VAL A 149 -3.17 0.79 21.17
CA VAL A 149 -2.10 -0.10 20.66
C VAL A 149 -0.74 0.61 20.72
N TRP A 150 -0.73 1.92 20.50
CA TRP A 150 0.48 2.75 20.65
C TRP A 150 0.98 2.81 22.10
N MET A 151 0.07 2.75 23.08
CA MET A 151 0.39 2.83 24.50
C MET A 151 0.87 1.51 25.11
N ASP A 152 0.84 0.40 24.37
CA ASP A 152 1.34 -0.89 24.87
C ASP A 152 2.87 -0.96 24.83
N HIS A 153 3.51 -0.82 25.99
CA HIS A 153 4.96 -0.99 26.18
C HIS A 153 5.35 -2.33 26.84
N SER A 154 4.40 -3.25 27.01
CA SER A 154 4.62 -4.50 27.77
C SER A 154 5.37 -5.58 26.99
N THR A 155 5.70 -5.31 25.73
CA THR A 155 6.25 -6.27 24.78
C THR A 155 7.78 -6.31 24.86
N ARG A 156 8.38 -7.51 24.94
CA ARG A 156 9.85 -7.71 24.95
C ARG A 156 10.29 -8.78 23.95
N PHE A 157 11.56 -8.76 23.58
CA PHE A 157 12.18 -9.86 22.83
C PHE A 157 12.61 -10.98 23.78
N LEU A 158 12.46 -12.23 23.36
CA LEU A 158 12.84 -13.41 24.13
C LEU A 158 14.36 -13.56 24.20
N ASP A 159 15.02 -13.41 23.05
CA ASP A 159 16.45 -13.62 22.91
C ASP A 159 17.00 -12.85 21.69
N PRO A 160 18.31 -12.52 21.67
CA PRO A 160 18.91 -11.74 20.61
C PRO A 160 19.03 -12.47 19.27
N VAL A 161 18.87 -13.80 19.22
CA VAL A 161 19.08 -14.62 18.01
C VAL A 161 17.77 -14.78 17.22
N THR A 162 16.69 -15.12 17.90
CA THR A 162 15.38 -15.32 17.28
C THR A 162 14.60 -14.01 17.16
N LEU A 163 14.91 -13.01 18.00
CA LEU A 163 14.12 -11.79 18.17
C LEU A 163 12.61 -12.12 18.30
N ALA A 164 12.27 -13.28 18.87
CA ALA A 164 10.89 -13.67 19.10
C ALA A 164 10.27 -12.74 20.13
N VAL A 165 8.99 -12.43 19.98
CA VAL A 165 8.31 -11.47 20.84
C VAL A 165 7.52 -12.21 21.91
N THR A 166 7.75 -11.88 23.17
CA THR A 166 7.07 -12.48 24.34
C THR A 166 6.13 -11.46 24.97
N ASN A 167 4.93 -11.90 25.35
CA ASN A 167 3.83 -11.01 25.69
C ASN A 167 2.90 -11.58 26.78
N PRO A 168 2.39 -10.74 27.70
CA PRO A 168 1.23 -11.09 28.53
C PRO A 168 -0.05 -11.15 27.66
N PRO A 169 -1.04 -12.01 27.98
CA PRO A 169 -2.22 -12.23 27.14
C PRO A 169 -3.02 -10.98 26.77
N ALA A 170 -3.17 -10.05 27.73
CA ALA A 170 -3.91 -8.79 27.55
C ALA A 170 -3.33 -7.91 26.42
N SER A 171 -2.01 -7.93 26.26
CA SER A 171 -1.30 -7.17 25.23
C SER A 171 -1.55 -7.71 23.81
N THR A 172 -2.05 -8.94 23.68
CA THR A 172 -2.36 -9.57 22.38
C THR A 172 -3.83 -9.40 21.99
N GLN A 173 -4.73 -9.31 22.98
CA GLN A 173 -6.17 -9.19 22.76
C GLN A 173 -6.59 -7.80 22.27
N ILE A 174 -6.04 -6.74 22.86
CA ILE A 174 -6.41 -5.34 22.53
C ILE A 174 -6.20 -5.03 21.04
N PRO A 175 -5.02 -5.30 20.43
CA PRO A 175 -4.81 -5.05 19.01
C PRO A 175 -5.74 -5.87 18.11
N ALA A 176 -6.07 -7.11 18.49
CA ALA A 176 -6.96 -7.97 17.72
C ALA A 176 -8.41 -7.45 17.71
N VAL A 177 -8.92 -7.00 18.86
CA VAL A 177 -10.26 -6.41 18.96
C VAL A 177 -10.35 -5.12 18.16
N ILE A 178 -9.38 -4.21 18.31
CA ILE A 178 -9.34 -2.95 17.56
C ILE A 178 -9.27 -3.21 16.05
N LEU A 179 -8.47 -4.20 15.62
CA LEU A 179 -8.39 -4.62 14.23
C LEU A 179 -9.77 -5.06 13.71
N MET A 180 -10.46 -5.95 14.42
CA MET A 180 -11.78 -6.44 14.01
C MET A 180 -12.84 -5.35 13.98
N CYS A 181 -12.94 -4.55 15.05
CA CYS A 181 -13.87 -3.44 15.16
C CYS A 181 -13.63 -2.36 14.09
N SER A 182 -12.41 -2.24 13.58
CA SER A 182 -12.09 -1.31 12.49
C SER A 182 -12.32 -1.93 11.11
N LEU A 183 -11.91 -3.18 10.90
CA LEU A 183 -11.96 -3.85 9.60
C LEU A 183 -13.39 -4.16 9.15
N VAL A 184 -14.25 -4.65 10.05
CA VAL A 184 -15.64 -4.98 9.71
C VAL A 184 -16.41 -3.79 9.13
N PRO A 185 -16.53 -2.63 9.81
CA PRO A 185 -17.27 -1.50 9.25
C PRO A 185 -16.61 -0.96 7.98
N THR A 186 -15.28 -0.95 7.94
CA THR A 186 -14.53 -0.52 6.76
C THR A 186 -14.85 -1.40 5.55
N PHE A 187 -14.84 -2.72 5.71
CA PHE A 187 -15.17 -3.68 4.66
C PHE A 187 -16.63 -3.55 4.20
N LEU A 188 -17.59 -3.47 5.13
CA LEU A 188 -19.00 -3.26 4.79
C LEU A 188 -19.22 -1.96 4.01
N SER A 189 -18.56 -0.87 4.40
CA SER A 189 -18.64 0.41 3.70
C SER A 189 -18.11 0.31 2.26
N VAL A 190 -16.98 -0.37 2.07
CA VAL A 190 -16.36 -0.58 0.77
C VAL A 190 -17.24 -1.41 -0.15
N VAL A 191 -17.78 -2.52 0.36
CA VAL A 191 -18.72 -3.39 -0.38
C VAL A 191 -19.95 -2.58 -0.79
N TYR A 192 -20.50 -1.77 0.10
CA TYR A 192 -21.61 -0.88 -0.21
C TYR A 192 -21.27 0.10 -1.36
N PHE A 193 -20.16 0.83 -1.26
CA PHE A 193 -19.78 1.80 -2.28
C PHE A 193 -19.55 1.15 -3.65
N TYR A 194 -18.85 0.01 -3.69
CA TYR A 194 -18.63 -0.71 -4.94
C TYR A 194 -19.87 -1.37 -5.50
N GLY A 195 -20.78 -1.87 -4.65
CA GLY A 195 -22.09 -2.33 -5.07
C GLY A 195 -22.86 -1.22 -5.78
N ARG A 196 -22.85 0.01 -5.25
CA ARG A 196 -23.49 1.18 -5.89
C ARG A 196 -22.79 1.62 -7.17
N ILE A 197 -21.45 1.56 -7.24
CA ILE A 197 -20.70 1.85 -8.47
C ILE A 197 -21.05 0.82 -9.55
N LEU A 198 -21.08 -0.46 -9.20
CA LEU A 198 -21.42 -1.52 -10.14
C LEU A 198 -22.86 -1.37 -10.66
N GLN A 199 -23.83 -1.12 -9.77
CA GLN A 199 -25.21 -0.82 -10.16
C GLN A 199 -25.26 0.38 -11.13
N PHE A 200 -24.56 1.47 -10.84
CA PHE A 200 -24.52 2.64 -11.70
C PHE A 200 -23.97 2.31 -13.11
N LEU A 201 -22.89 1.53 -13.19
CA LEU A 201 -22.30 1.11 -14.47
C LEU A 201 -23.23 0.18 -15.25
N LEU A 202 -23.94 -0.73 -14.56
CA LEU A 202 -24.90 -1.66 -15.17
C LEU A 202 -26.18 -0.97 -15.64
N SER A 203 -26.64 0.07 -14.95
CA SER A 203 -27.79 0.88 -15.37
C SER A 203 -27.48 1.81 -16.54
N HIS A 204 -26.20 2.16 -16.75
CA HIS A 204 -25.76 3.09 -17.80
C HIS A 204 -24.81 2.43 -18.79
N LYS A 205 -25.12 1.19 -19.22
CA LYS A 205 -24.30 0.42 -20.17
C LYS A 205 -24.07 1.15 -21.50
N ASP A 206 -25.00 2.00 -21.92
CA ASP A 206 -24.86 2.75 -23.17
C ASP A 206 -23.78 3.83 -23.10
N LEU A 207 -23.49 4.37 -21.90
CA LEU A 207 -22.35 5.28 -21.66
C LEU A 207 -21.00 4.59 -21.80
N LEU A 208 -20.96 3.26 -21.64
CA LEU A 208 -19.77 2.44 -21.89
C LEU A 208 -19.59 2.09 -23.37
N ARG A 209 -20.68 2.05 -24.14
CA ARG A 209 -20.75 1.45 -25.49
C ARG A 209 -20.66 2.48 -26.62
N LYS A 210 -21.21 3.68 -26.45
CA LYS A 210 -20.93 4.82 -27.35
C LYS A 210 -19.51 5.34 -27.10
N ASP A 211 -19.02 6.21 -27.99
CA ASP A 211 -17.79 6.99 -27.79
C ASP A 211 -17.93 7.92 -26.58
N GLY A 212 -17.98 7.33 -25.39
CA GLY A 212 -18.17 7.99 -24.13
C GLY A 212 -17.01 8.94 -23.89
N ASP A 213 -17.36 10.10 -23.33
CA ASP A 213 -16.43 11.14 -22.92
C ASP A 213 -15.14 10.52 -22.36
N LYS A 214 -13.99 10.86 -22.95
CA LYS A 214 -12.67 10.34 -22.57
C LYS A 214 -12.44 10.44 -21.05
N ARG A 215 -13.07 11.43 -20.42
CA ARG A 215 -13.11 11.62 -18.96
C ARG A 215 -13.80 10.47 -18.22
N MET A 216 -14.97 10.02 -18.68
CA MET A 216 -15.72 8.94 -18.02
C MET A 216 -14.95 7.63 -18.08
N ARG A 217 -14.40 7.26 -19.24
CA ARG A 217 -13.58 6.04 -19.38
C ARG A 217 -12.36 6.05 -18.45
N ARG A 218 -11.78 7.23 -18.24
CA ARG A 218 -10.69 7.43 -17.28
C ARG A 218 -11.15 7.15 -15.85
N GLU A 219 -12.25 7.73 -15.40
CA GLU A 219 -12.77 7.50 -14.04
C GLU A 219 -13.16 6.03 -13.79
N ILE A 220 -13.68 5.34 -14.80
CA ILE A 220 -14.01 3.91 -14.72
C ILE A 220 -12.76 3.05 -14.54
N ARG A 221 -11.71 3.28 -15.34
CA ARG A 221 -10.43 2.57 -15.18
C ARG A 221 -9.77 2.83 -13.83
N LEU A 222 -9.83 4.07 -13.34
CA LEU A 222 -9.35 4.41 -12.00
C LEU A 222 -10.14 3.68 -10.90
N SER A 223 -11.44 3.45 -11.13
CA SER A 223 -12.29 2.67 -10.22
C SER A 223 -12.01 1.17 -10.30
N LEU A 224 -11.62 0.64 -11.47
CA LEU A 224 -11.14 -0.75 -11.60
C LEU A 224 -9.83 -1.00 -10.83
N HIS A 225 -8.91 -0.04 -10.85
CA HIS A 225 -7.70 -0.12 -10.02
C HIS A 225 -8.03 -0.27 -8.53
N VAL A 226 -8.92 0.58 -8.04
CA VAL A 226 -9.33 0.53 -6.63
C VAL A 226 -10.20 -0.71 -6.36
N PHE A 227 -10.93 -1.25 -7.34
CA PHE A 227 -11.66 -2.52 -7.21
C PHE A 227 -10.72 -3.70 -6.93
N ILE A 228 -9.57 -3.79 -7.61
CA ILE A 228 -8.59 -4.86 -7.32
C ILE A 228 -8.07 -4.74 -5.88
N LEU A 229 -7.79 -3.51 -5.41
CA LEU A 229 -7.40 -3.27 -4.02
C LEU A 229 -8.50 -3.71 -3.04
N VAL A 230 -9.78 -3.55 -3.40
CA VAL A 230 -10.92 -4.01 -2.62
C VAL A 230 -11.04 -5.53 -2.60
N CYS A 231 -10.83 -6.21 -3.73
CA CYS A 231 -10.80 -7.68 -3.77
C CYS A 231 -9.69 -8.20 -2.85
N TYR A 232 -8.51 -7.61 -2.91
CA TYR A 232 -7.41 -7.97 -2.02
C TYR A 232 -7.75 -7.67 -0.55
N PHE A 233 -8.36 -6.52 -0.27
CA PHE A 233 -8.83 -6.19 1.06
C PHE A 233 -9.88 -7.19 1.58
N GLY A 234 -10.73 -7.74 0.70
CA GLY A 234 -11.64 -8.84 1.02
C GLY A 234 -10.92 -10.13 1.40
N LEU A 235 -9.79 -10.45 0.75
CA LEU A 235 -8.93 -11.57 1.15
C LEU A 235 -8.29 -11.36 2.52
N ILE A 236 -7.82 -10.14 2.82
CA ILE A 236 -7.32 -9.79 4.16
C ILE A 236 -8.44 -9.93 5.19
N PHE A 237 -9.62 -9.40 4.89
CA PHE A 237 -10.77 -9.46 5.79
C PHE A 237 -11.18 -10.91 6.09
N SER A 238 -11.35 -11.74 5.06
CA SER A 238 -11.73 -13.14 5.23
C SER A 238 -10.66 -13.91 6.02
N TYR A 239 -9.39 -13.63 5.76
CA TYR A 239 -8.28 -14.22 6.50
C TYR A 239 -8.31 -13.85 8.00
N VAL A 240 -8.53 -12.57 8.34
CA VAL A 240 -8.57 -12.12 9.75
C VAL A 240 -9.79 -12.70 10.46
N VAL A 241 -10.95 -12.73 9.80
CA VAL A 241 -12.17 -13.35 10.35
C VAL A 241 -11.95 -14.85 10.57
N ALA A 242 -11.40 -15.56 9.59
CA ALA A 242 -11.09 -16.98 9.72
C ALA A 242 -10.17 -17.22 10.91
N ARG A 243 -9.08 -16.45 11.02
CA ARG A 243 -8.16 -16.53 12.16
C ARG A 243 -8.88 -16.32 13.49
N ALA A 244 -9.71 -15.29 13.60
CA ALA A 244 -10.45 -15.00 14.83
C ALA A 244 -11.41 -16.14 15.22
N ILE A 245 -12.11 -16.72 14.23
CA ILE A 245 -12.98 -17.89 14.44
C ILE A 245 -12.18 -19.10 14.92
N PHE A 246 -11.09 -19.46 14.24
CA PHE A 246 -10.27 -20.62 14.63
C PHE A 246 -9.66 -20.45 16.03
N GLU A 247 -9.22 -19.24 16.37
CA GLU A 247 -8.70 -18.92 17.71
C GLU A 247 -9.79 -19.01 18.78
N SER A 248 -11.02 -18.56 18.48
CA SER A 248 -12.16 -18.68 19.40
C SER A 248 -12.63 -20.13 19.62
N LEU A 249 -12.40 -21.01 18.65
CA LEU A 249 -12.75 -22.43 18.75
C LEU A 249 -11.72 -23.26 19.54
N GLY A 250 -10.67 -22.65 20.09
CA GLY A 250 -9.64 -23.34 20.88
C GLY A 250 -8.85 -24.39 20.07
N ARG A 251 -8.92 -24.32 18.74
CA ARG A 251 -8.22 -25.24 17.85
C ARG A 251 -6.78 -24.78 17.66
N GLU A 252 -5.85 -25.35 18.43
CA GLU A 252 -4.41 -25.24 18.17
C GLU A 252 -3.95 -26.16 17.02
N ASP A 253 -4.82 -26.34 16.02
CA ASP A 253 -4.59 -27.23 14.90
C ASP A 253 -3.47 -26.70 13.98
N LEU A 254 -2.97 -27.58 13.11
CA LEU A 254 -2.07 -27.28 11.98
C LEU A 254 -2.50 -26.04 11.18
N TRP A 255 -3.82 -25.80 11.08
CA TRP A 255 -4.41 -24.64 10.40
C TRP A 255 -4.13 -23.30 11.10
N ALA A 256 -4.19 -23.24 12.43
CA ALA A 256 -3.87 -22.00 13.16
C ALA A 256 -2.39 -21.64 12.98
N THR A 257 -1.51 -22.64 12.96
CA THR A 257 -0.08 -22.47 12.67
C THR A 257 0.16 -22.04 11.23
N TYR A 258 -0.53 -22.66 10.27
CA TYR A 258 -0.42 -22.31 8.85
C TYR A 258 -0.90 -20.89 8.55
N LEU A 259 -2.04 -20.47 9.14
CA LEU A 259 -2.51 -19.10 9.06
C LEU A 259 -1.40 -18.17 9.59
N ARG A 260 -1.01 -18.29 10.86
CA ARG A 260 0.02 -17.42 11.47
C ARG A 260 1.29 -17.28 10.63
N ALA A 261 1.77 -18.37 10.01
CA ALA A 261 2.95 -18.35 9.15
C ALA A 261 2.76 -17.49 7.89
N ASN A 262 1.58 -17.51 7.27
CA ASN A 262 1.32 -16.81 6.01
C ASN A 262 0.85 -15.35 6.18
N TRP A 263 0.54 -14.93 7.40
CA TRP A 263 0.06 -13.57 7.67
C TRP A 263 0.98 -12.46 7.16
N ALA A 264 2.28 -12.60 7.39
CA ALA A 264 3.27 -11.61 6.99
C ALA A 264 3.39 -11.50 5.46
N LEU A 265 3.35 -12.64 4.76
CA LEU A 265 3.34 -12.68 3.29
C LEU A 265 2.09 -12.01 2.73
N LEU A 266 0.92 -12.30 3.29
CA LEU A 266 -0.35 -11.73 2.84
C LEU A 266 -0.37 -10.21 3.07
N GLN A 267 0.12 -9.74 4.20
CA GLN A 267 0.28 -8.29 4.45
C GLN A 267 1.28 -7.62 3.51
N GLY A 268 2.44 -8.25 3.30
CA GLY A 268 3.47 -7.74 2.38
C GLY A 268 2.94 -7.62 0.95
N ASN A 269 2.28 -8.67 0.45
CA ASN A 269 1.67 -8.68 -0.86
C ASN A 269 0.55 -7.62 -1.00
N PHE A 270 -0.19 -7.32 0.07
CA PHE A 270 -1.14 -6.22 0.05
C PHE A 270 -0.48 -4.85 -0.17
N ALA A 271 0.77 -4.66 0.27
CA ALA A 271 1.55 -3.45 0.00
C ALA A 271 2.07 -3.43 -1.44
N PHE A 272 2.48 -4.58 -1.96
CA PHE A 272 3.07 -4.69 -3.28
C PHE A 272 2.06 -4.58 -4.42
N ILE A 273 0.80 -4.94 -4.24
CA ILE A 273 -0.20 -4.88 -5.31
C ILE A 273 -0.52 -3.45 -5.79
N ASN A 274 -0.35 -2.45 -4.92
CA ASN A 274 -0.72 -1.06 -5.20
C ASN A 274 0.08 -0.43 -6.37
N PRO A 275 1.42 -0.44 -6.39
CA PRO A 275 2.20 0.08 -7.53
C PRO A 275 1.90 -0.63 -8.85
N TRP A 276 1.76 -1.96 -8.82
CA TRP A 276 1.49 -2.76 -10.01
C TRP A 276 0.12 -2.43 -10.61
N THR A 277 -0.91 -2.40 -9.77
CA THR A 277 -2.27 -2.04 -10.23
C THR A 277 -2.34 -0.58 -10.68
N LEU A 278 -1.59 0.32 -10.05
CA LEU A 278 -1.50 1.72 -10.47
C LEU A 278 -0.92 1.80 -11.90
N VAL A 279 0.17 1.12 -12.20
CA VAL A 279 0.78 1.16 -13.54
C VAL A 279 -0.06 0.42 -14.59
N VAL A 280 -0.62 -0.74 -14.26
CA VAL A 280 -1.38 -1.57 -15.24
C VAL A 280 -2.71 -0.94 -15.62
N LEU A 281 -3.39 -0.25 -14.69
CA LEU A 281 -4.76 0.22 -14.91
C LEU A 281 -4.88 1.74 -15.07
N ASN A 282 -3.85 2.51 -14.71
CA ASN A 282 -3.87 3.96 -14.86
C ASN A 282 -3.23 4.40 -16.18
N PHE A 283 -4.08 4.68 -17.17
CA PHE A 283 -3.64 5.12 -18.49
C PHE A 283 -2.88 6.46 -18.46
N ASP A 284 -3.18 7.36 -17.52
CA ASP A 284 -2.42 8.61 -17.41
C ASP A 284 -0.96 8.31 -17.04
N VAL A 285 -0.76 7.42 -16.07
CA VAL A 285 0.57 6.97 -15.64
C VAL A 285 1.28 6.28 -16.81
N GLN A 286 0.63 5.34 -17.49
CA GLN A 286 1.20 4.65 -18.64
C GLN A 286 1.62 5.60 -19.76
N ARG A 287 0.77 6.58 -20.08
CA ARG A 287 1.03 7.56 -21.14
C ARG A 287 2.26 8.40 -20.80
N HIS A 288 2.37 8.89 -19.57
CA HIS A 288 3.52 9.70 -19.16
C HIS A 288 4.79 8.87 -18.99
N LEU A 289 4.70 7.60 -18.57
CA LEU A 289 5.83 6.66 -18.58
C LEU A 289 6.36 6.44 -20.00
N LYS A 290 5.47 6.23 -20.98
CA LYS A 290 5.85 6.08 -22.40
C LYS A 290 6.52 7.34 -22.94
N HIS A 291 5.92 8.51 -22.73
CA HIS A 291 6.52 9.78 -23.17
C HIS A 291 7.88 10.06 -22.52
N SER A 292 8.04 9.77 -21.22
CA SER A 292 9.31 9.95 -20.53
C SER A 292 10.40 9.03 -21.10
N ARG A 293 10.07 7.77 -21.40
CA ARG A 293 10.99 6.84 -22.06
C ARG A 293 11.36 7.28 -23.47
N SER A 294 10.39 7.74 -24.25
CA SER A 294 10.63 8.25 -25.61
C SER A 294 11.50 9.51 -25.59
N ALA A 295 11.29 10.44 -24.65
CA ALA A 295 12.12 11.63 -24.50
C ALA A 295 13.57 11.27 -24.13
N SER A 296 13.77 10.36 -23.18
CA SER A 296 15.12 9.87 -22.83
C SER A 296 15.80 9.12 -23.98
N ALA A 297 15.03 8.38 -24.80
CA ALA A 297 15.56 7.69 -25.98
C ALA A 297 15.95 8.65 -27.11
N VAL A 298 15.22 9.77 -27.28
CA VAL A 298 15.57 10.83 -28.23
C VAL A 298 16.79 11.62 -27.75
N GLU A 299 16.91 11.86 -26.44
CA GLU A 299 18.08 12.53 -25.88
C GLU A 299 19.36 11.66 -25.94
N SER A 300 19.24 10.34 -25.82
CA SER A 300 20.37 9.42 -26.01
C SER A 300 20.79 9.27 -27.47
N THR A 301 19.85 9.35 -28.42
CA THR A 301 20.14 9.32 -29.87
C THR A 301 20.55 10.66 -30.47
N SER A 302 20.34 11.78 -29.77
CA SER A 302 20.84 13.12 -30.16
C SER A 302 22.21 13.46 -29.56
N ARG A 303 22.76 12.63 -28.67
CA ARG A 303 24.15 12.68 -28.19
C ARG A 303 25.15 11.65 -28.81
N PRO A 304 25.16 11.30 -30.11
CA PRO A 304 26.27 10.54 -30.71
C PRO A 304 27.50 11.42 -31.03
N GLY A 305 27.42 12.75 -30.88
CA GLY A 305 28.38 13.67 -31.49
C GLY A 305 29.52 14.20 -30.61
N VAL A 306 29.51 14.00 -29.28
CA VAL A 306 30.51 14.66 -28.41
C VAL A 306 31.79 13.84 -28.25
N GLN A 307 31.76 12.52 -28.48
CA GLN A 307 32.97 11.67 -28.41
C GLN A 307 33.75 11.63 -29.73
N THR A 308 33.12 11.84 -30.88
CA THR A 308 33.78 11.79 -32.20
C THR A 308 34.50 13.09 -32.57
N VAL A 309 34.10 14.23 -32.02
CA VAL A 309 34.77 15.52 -32.27
C VAL A 309 36.05 15.65 -31.43
N ALA A 310 36.08 15.07 -30.23
CA ALA A 310 37.29 15.01 -29.40
C ALA A 310 38.37 14.09 -30.01
N ALA A 311 37.99 13.03 -30.73
CA ALA A 311 38.94 12.13 -31.39
C ALA A 311 39.52 12.71 -32.71
N ARG A 312 38.78 13.57 -33.43
CA ARG A 312 39.25 14.20 -34.67
C ARG A 312 40.13 15.44 -34.43
N ALA A 313 39.99 16.12 -33.29
CA ALA A 313 40.84 17.26 -32.93
C ALA A 313 42.28 16.85 -32.54
N THR A 314 42.50 15.59 -32.17
CA THR A 314 43.82 15.06 -31.81
C THR A 314 44.60 14.51 -33.02
N GLN A 315 43.94 14.29 -34.16
CA GLN A 315 44.56 13.72 -35.36
C GLN A 315 44.92 14.76 -36.44
N THR A 316 44.60 16.04 -36.21
CA THR A 316 45.01 17.17 -37.08
C THR A 316 46.16 18.00 -36.51
N ARG A 317 46.78 17.54 -35.41
CA ARG A 317 48.09 17.98 -34.93
C ARG A 317 49.04 16.78 -34.94
N ASN A 318 49.52 16.44 -36.13
CA ASN A 318 50.80 15.77 -36.39
C ASN A 318 51.11 15.97 -37.88
#